data_AF-A0A350UDR2-F1
#
_entry.id   AF-A0A350UDR2-F1
#
_cell.length_a   1.000
_cell.length_b   1.000
_cell.length_c   1.000
_cell.angle_alpha   90.00
_cell.angle_beta   90.00
_cell.angle_gamma   90.00
#
_symmetry.space_group_name_H-M   'P 1'
#
loop_
_entity.id
_entity.type
_entity.pdbx_description
1 polymer ?
#
loop_
_entity_poly.entity_id
_entity_poly.type
_entity_poly.pdbx_seq_one_letter_code
_entity_poly.pdbx_strand_id
1 'polypeptide(L)'
;MENLLAILLVALVAAAFYGVSYLKKKKMYPACDRFAEAYCELTDRLLDDLSTQARLKTEAMPGGLFRIDPIDAQPEAIRAALQKTIDDSVMTTLRELFLLRDDIQAQASNGSFSKDKYNAITNQVFESLSAYLSIVQNPAQLISEKDLDRFHYVLHKQSHIRSVALAAIVSRPCAARIAR
;
A
#
# COMPACT_ATOMS: atom_id res chain seq x y z
N MET A 1 20.32 28.22 -39.05
CA MET A 1 21.18 27.55 -38.04
C MET A 1 20.69 27.77 -36.62
N GLU A 2 20.18 28.95 -36.27
CA GLU A 2 19.69 29.27 -34.92
C GLU A 2 18.57 28.35 -34.42
N ASN A 3 17.58 28.02 -35.26
CA ASN A 3 16.51 27.07 -34.89
C ASN A 3 17.03 25.66 -34.58
N LEU A 4 18.08 25.21 -35.26
CA LEU A 4 18.70 23.89 -35.06
C LEU A 4 19.49 23.85 -33.74
N LEU A 5 20.19 24.95 -33.42
CA LEU A 5 20.86 25.14 -32.13
C LEU A 5 19.87 25.23 -30.97
N ALA A 6 18.74 25.93 -31.15
CA ALA A 6 17.67 26.01 -30.16
C ALA A 6 17.02 24.64 -29.88
N ILE A 7 16.72 23.87 -30.93
CA ILE A 7 16.18 22.50 -30.80
C ILE A 7 17.18 21.58 -30.08
N LEU A 8 18.47 21.66 -30.42
CA LEU A 8 19.52 20.88 -29.75
C LEU A 8 19.65 21.24 -28.27
N LEU A 9 19.56 22.52 -27.92
CA LEU A 9 19.59 22.98 -26.53
C LEU A 9 18.40 22.42 -25.74
N VAL A 10 17.19 22.49 -26.28
CA VAL A 10 15.97 21.94 -25.65
C VAL A 10 16.08 20.43 -25.47
N ALA A 11 16.57 19.70 -26.49
CA ALA A 11 16.77 18.26 -26.41
C ALA A 11 17.80 17.88 -25.33
N LEU A 12 18.90 18.64 -25.22
CA LEU A 12 19.94 18.42 -24.21
C LEU A 12 19.41 18.67 -22.78
N VAL A 13 18.63 19.73 -22.60
CA VAL A 13 17.98 20.04 -21.32
C VAL A 13 16.97 18.94 -20.94
N ALA A 14 16.15 18.49 -21.89
CA ALA A 14 15.20 17.40 -21.67
C ALA A 14 15.91 16.08 -21.31
N ALA A 15 17.00 15.74 -22.01
CA ALA A 15 17.81 14.56 -21.70
C ALA A 15 18.45 14.64 -20.30
N ALA A 16 18.93 15.82 -19.90
CA ALA A 16 19.48 16.05 -18.56
C ALA A 16 18.42 15.88 -17.46
N PHE A 17 17.22 16.47 -17.65
CA PHE A 17 16.11 16.28 -16.72
C PHE A 17 15.67 14.81 -16.63
N TYR A 18 15.59 14.12 -17.77
CA TYR A 18 15.26 12.70 -17.80
C TYR A 18 16.32 11.84 -17.09
N GLY A 19 17.61 12.13 -17.33
CA GLY A 19 18.73 11.45 -16.68
C GLY A 19 18.73 11.63 -15.16
N VAL A 20 18.56 12.87 -14.68
CA VAL A 20 18.43 13.16 -13.24
C VAL A 20 17.22 12.46 -12.65
N SER A 21 16.07 12.51 -13.33
CA SER A 21 14.86 11.81 -12.87
C SER A 21 15.06 10.30 -12.78
N TYR A 22 15.73 9.69 -13.76
CA TYR A 22 16.01 8.26 -13.79
C TYR A 22 16.94 7.85 -12.65
N LEU A 23 18.02 8.60 -12.41
CA LEU A 23 18.96 8.34 -11.31
C LEU A 23 18.28 8.46 -9.95
N LYS A 24 17.42 9.48 -9.75
CA LYS A 24 16.64 9.63 -8.52
C LYS A 24 15.71 8.44 -8.29
N LYS A 25 14.98 7.99 -9.31
CA LYS A 25 14.12 6.79 -9.23
C LYS A 25 14.93 5.55 -8.88
N LYS A 26 16.09 5.36 -9.51
CA LYS A 26 16.98 4.22 -9.23
C LYS A 26 17.44 4.19 -7.77
N LYS A 27 17.69 5.36 -7.16
CA LYS A 27 18.05 5.47 -5.73
C LYS A 27 16.90 5.12 -4.79
N MET A 28 15.65 5.40 -5.19
CA MET A 28 14.46 5.10 -4.38
C MET A 28 14.02 3.64 -4.43
N TYR A 29 14.35 2.91 -5.52
CA TYR A 29 13.88 1.54 -5.72
C TYR A 29 14.18 0.58 -4.57
N PRO A 30 15.36 0.57 -3.93
CA PRO A 30 15.61 -0.35 -2.81
C PRO A 30 14.58 -0.23 -1.68
N ALA A 31 14.23 1.00 -1.27
CA ALA A 31 13.24 1.22 -0.22
C ALA A 31 11.82 0.86 -0.69
N CYS A 32 11.46 1.23 -1.93
CA CYS A 32 10.16 0.89 -2.52
C CYS A 32 9.99 -0.62 -2.67
N ASP A 33 11.02 -1.31 -3.14
CA ASP A 33 11.03 -2.76 -3.36
C ASP A 33 10.87 -3.48 -2.03
N ARG A 34 11.63 -3.10 -1.00
CA ARG A 34 11.50 -3.68 0.34
C ARG A 34 10.13 -3.40 0.95
N PHE A 35 9.57 -2.21 0.76
CA PHE A 35 8.22 -1.88 1.23
C PHE A 35 7.17 -2.80 0.58
N ALA A 36 7.26 -3.02 -0.72
CA ALA A 36 6.35 -3.91 -1.44
C ALA A 36 6.53 -5.38 -1.04
N GLU A 37 7.76 -5.85 -0.88
CA GLU A 37 8.07 -7.20 -0.40
C GLU A 37 7.50 -7.43 1.01
N ALA A 38 7.80 -6.55 1.97
CA ALA A 38 7.31 -6.66 3.34
C ALA A 38 5.77 -6.62 3.41
N TYR A 39 5.13 -5.82 2.55
CA TYR A 39 3.68 -5.84 2.40
C TYR A 39 3.19 -7.20 1.90
N CYS A 40 3.78 -7.74 0.84
CA CYS A 40 3.39 -9.03 0.27
C CYS A 40 3.58 -10.16 1.28
N GLU A 41 4.77 -10.27 1.90
CA GLU A 41 5.10 -11.23 2.95
C GLU A 41 4.05 -11.22 4.09
N LEU A 42 3.68 -10.02 4.53
CA LEU A 42 2.68 -9.86 5.58
C LEU A 42 1.28 -10.26 5.13
N THR A 43 0.87 -9.85 3.93
CA THR A 43 -0.46 -10.19 3.41
C THR A 43 -0.60 -11.67 3.03
N ASP A 44 0.43 -12.31 2.49
CA ASP A 44 0.45 -13.75 2.25
C ASP A 44 0.22 -14.47 3.57
N ARG A 45 0.97 -14.12 4.62
CA ARG A 45 0.77 -14.71 5.96
C ARG A 45 -0.64 -14.52 6.53
N LEU A 46 -1.22 -13.33 6.37
CA LEU A 46 -2.52 -12.98 6.95
C LEU A 46 -3.69 -13.54 6.11
N LEU A 47 -3.53 -13.64 4.80
CA LEU A 47 -4.59 -13.87 3.83
C LEU A 47 -4.44 -15.16 3.02
N ASP A 48 -3.40 -15.99 3.21
CA ASP A 48 -3.02 -17.11 2.32
C ASP A 48 -4.15 -18.10 1.97
N ASP A 49 -5.25 -18.11 2.73
CA ASP A 49 -6.41 -18.98 2.50
C ASP A 49 -7.73 -18.21 2.27
N LEU A 50 -7.69 -16.89 2.23
CA LEU A 50 -8.85 -16.00 2.23
C LEU A 50 -9.13 -15.45 0.83
N SER A 51 -9.42 -16.34 -0.12
CA SER A 51 -10.06 -15.92 -1.37
C SER A 51 -11.55 -15.69 -1.10
N THR A 52 -11.93 -14.46 -0.78
CA THR A 52 -13.33 -14.18 -0.45
C THR A 52 -13.82 -12.84 -1.00
N GLN A 53 -15.06 -12.84 -1.48
CA GLN A 53 -15.85 -11.64 -1.74
C GLN A 53 -16.75 -11.29 -0.55
N ALA A 54 -16.68 -12.07 0.54
CA ALA A 54 -17.45 -11.82 1.74
C ALA A 54 -17.09 -10.45 2.32
N ARG A 55 -18.11 -9.79 2.89
CA ARG A 55 -18.02 -8.44 3.44
C ARG A 55 -18.17 -8.50 4.95
N LEU A 56 -17.44 -7.62 5.64
CA LEU A 56 -17.60 -7.44 7.07
C LEU A 56 -19.03 -6.96 7.35
N LYS A 57 -19.80 -7.72 8.13
CA LYS A 57 -21.14 -7.30 8.54
C LYS A 57 -21.01 -6.24 9.62
N THR A 58 -21.73 -5.14 9.41
CA THR A 58 -21.71 -3.99 10.30
C THR A 58 -23.11 -3.38 10.43
N GLU A 59 -23.34 -2.74 11.56
CA GLU A 59 -24.51 -1.92 11.85
C GLU A 59 -24.09 -0.44 11.83
N ALA A 60 -24.82 0.37 11.05
CA ALA A 60 -24.58 1.81 11.01
C ALA A 60 -25.06 2.47 12.31
N MET A 61 -24.21 3.32 12.89
CA MET A 61 -24.45 4.06 14.11
C MET A 61 -24.58 5.57 13.81
N PRO A 62 -25.26 6.34 14.68
CA PRO A 62 -25.25 7.80 14.58
C PRO A 62 -23.82 8.37 14.53
N GLY A 63 -23.61 9.41 13.74
CA GLY A 63 -22.30 10.05 13.58
C GLY A 63 -21.38 9.43 12.53
N GLY A 64 -21.90 8.56 11.65
CA GLY A 64 -21.12 7.97 10.55
C GLY A 64 -20.14 6.88 10.97
N LEU A 65 -20.39 6.28 12.14
CA LEU A 65 -19.64 5.16 12.67
C LEU A 65 -20.35 3.85 12.37
N PHE A 66 -19.60 2.76 12.40
CA PHE A 66 -20.09 1.41 12.19
C PHE A 66 -19.68 0.55 13.37
N ARG A 67 -20.63 -0.25 13.85
CA ARG A 67 -20.37 -1.33 14.80
C ARG A 67 -20.23 -2.62 14.01
N ILE A 68 -19.19 -3.39 14.28
CA ILE A 68 -19.00 -4.70 13.67
C ILE A 68 -19.92 -5.71 14.36
N ASP A 69 -20.64 -6.51 13.58
CA ASP A 69 -21.48 -7.58 14.13
C ASP A 69 -20.63 -8.62 14.86
N PRO A 70 -21.18 -9.31 15.89
CA PRO A 70 -20.47 -10.37 16.59
C PRO A 70 -19.83 -11.39 15.64
N ILE A 71 -18.66 -11.91 16.01
CA ILE A 71 -17.86 -12.84 15.19
C ILE A 71 -18.67 -14.06 14.73
N ASP A 72 -19.60 -14.55 15.55
CA ASP A 72 -20.46 -15.70 15.24
C ASP A 72 -21.53 -15.39 14.17
N ALA A 73 -21.88 -14.11 13.99
CA ALA A 73 -22.79 -13.65 12.94
C ALA A 73 -22.06 -13.35 11.62
N GLN A 74 -20.72 -13.23 11.65
CA GLN A 74 -19.91 -12.96 10.46
C GLN A 74 -19.89 -14.17 9.50
N PRO A 75 -19.76 -13.93 8.18
CA PRO A 75 -19.47 -14.99 7.22
C PRO A 75 -18.20 -15.75 7.60
N GLU A 76 -18.12 -17.05 7.28
CA GLU A 76 -17.01 -17.92 7.64
C GLU A 76 -15.63 -17.35 7.26
N ALA A 77 -15.50 -16.82 6.04
CA ALA A 77 -14.25 -16.22 5.58
C ALA A 77 -13.86 -14.95 6.39
N ILE A 78 -14.84 -14.13 6.78
CA ILE A 78 -14.57 -12.94 7.62
C ILE A 78 -14.21 -13.38 9.03
N ARG A 79 -14.90 -14.39 9.57
CA ARG A 79 -14.57 -14.98 10.86
C ARG A 79 -13.13 -15.47 10.90
N ALA A 80 -12.71 -16.21 9.89
CA ALA A 80 -11.34 -16.68 9.75
C ALA A 80 -10.33 -15.51 9.69
N ALA A 81 -10.66 -14.42 9.00
CA ALA A 81 -9.82 -13.21 8.97
C ALA A 81 -9.70 -12.53 10.35
N LEU A 82 -10.82 -12.34 11.05
CA LEU A 82 -10.87 -11.70 12.37
C LEU A 82 -10.23 -12.54 13.49
N GLN A 83 -10.13 -13.86 13.31
CA GLN A 83 -9.50 -14.78 14.25
C GLN A 83 -8.00 -14.97 14.02
N LYS A 84 -7.40 -14.32 13.00
CA LYS A 84 -5.96 -14.39 12.77
C LYS A 84 -5.20 -13.77 13.94
N THR A 85 -4.24 -14.52 14.48
CA THR A 85 -3.35 -14.02 15.53
C THR A 85 -2.41 -12.96 14.96
N ILE A 86 -2.46 -11.77 15.54
CA ILE A 86 -1.49 -10.69 15.31
C ILE A 86 -0.37 -10.88 16.34
N ASP A 87 0.75 -11.45 15.88
CA ASP A 87 1.91 -11.69 16.72
C ASP A 87 2.98 -10.58 16.61
N ASP A 88 4.07 -10.72 17.37
CA ASP A 88 5.16 -9.76 17.38
C ASP A 88 5.84 -9.61 16.02
N SER A 89 5.84 -10.66 15.20
CA SER A 89 6.41 -10.61 13.85
C SER A 89 5.55 -9.75 12.91
N VAL A 90 4.22 -9.87 12.98
CA VAL A 90 3.29 -8.97 12.27
C VAL A 90 3.52 -7.52 12.68
N MET A 91 3.62 -7.25 13.98
CA MET A 91 3.84 -5.89 14.50
C MET A 91 5.22 -5.34 14.11
N THR A 92 6.25 -6.19 14.07
CA THR A 92 7.59 -5.81 13.61
C THR A 92 7.59 -5.42 12.13
N THR A 93 6.91 -6.21 11.29
CA THR A 93 6.78 -5.92 9.85
C THR A 93 5.98 -4.65 9.61
N LEU A 94 4.92 -4.40 10.40
CA LEU A 94 4.17 -3.14 10.31
C LEU A 94 5.03 -1.92 10.67
N ARG A 95 5.90 -2.02 11.70
CA ARG A 95 6.85 -0.97 12.04
C ARG A 95 7.88 -0.76 10.94
N GLU A 96 8.38 -1.83 10.32
CA GLU A 96 9.26 -1.73 9.15
C GLU A 96 8.59 -0.97 8.01
N LEU A 97 7.34 -1.31 7.67
CA LEU A 97 6.57 -0.60 6.64
C LEU A 97 6.39 0.88 6.96
N PHE A 98 6.17 1.24 8.23
CA PHE A 98 6.09 2.63 8.67
C PHE A 98 7.40 3.38 8.38
N LEU A 99 8.54 2.80 8.79
CA LEU A 99 9.86 3.40 8.59
C LEU A 99 10.22 3.53 7.10
N LEU A 100 9.95 2.50 6.31
CA LEU A 100 10.18 2.50 4.87
C LEU A 100 9.31 3.54 4.16
N ARG A 101 8.05 3.68 4.55
CA ARG A 101 7.17 4.74 4.05
C ARG A 101 7.79 6.11 4.30
N ASP A 102 8.21 6.38 5.52
CA ASP A 102 8.78 7.69 5.88
C ASP A 102 10.08 7.98 5.10
N ASP A 103 10.94 6.96 4.91
CA ASP A 103 12.14 7.08 4.08
C ASP A 103 11.80 7.34 2.60
N ILE A 104 10.85 6.60 2.01
CA ILE A 104 10.39 6.81 0.64
C ILE A 104 9.86 8.25 0.46
N GLN A 105 9.08 8.75 1.41
CA GLN A 105 8.50 10.09 1.36
C GLN A 105 9.56 11.19 1.52
N ALA A 106 10.56 10.97 2.37
CA ALA A 106 11.70 11.87 2.52
C ALA A 106 12.52 11.93 1.22
N GLN A 107 12.82 10.78 0.61
CA GLN A 107 13.55 10.72 -0.65
C GLN A 107 12.76 11.34 -1.81
N ALA A 108 11.45 11.11 -1.87
CA ALA A 108 10.57 11.67 -2.90
C ALA A 108 10.45 13.20 -2.83
N SER A 109 10.58 13.77 -1.63
CA SER A 109 10.49 15.21 -1.37
C SER A 109 11.69 16.01 -1.88
N ASN A 110 12.84 15.37 -2.13
CA ASN A 110 14.07 16.01 -2.61
C ASN A 110 14.09 16.26 -4.13
N GLY A 111 12.95 16.72 -4.68
CA GLY A 111 12.83 17.23 -6.05
C GLY A 111 12.52 16.17 -7.11
N SER A 112 11.48 15.35 -6.91
CA SER A 112 10.92 14.49 -7.96
C SER A 112 9.54 15.00 -8.43
N PHE A 113 9.27 14.91 -9.73
CA PHE A 113 7.96 15.17 -10.35
C PHE A 113 6.86 14.16 -9.95
N SER A 114 7.17 13.20 -9.07
CA SER A 114 6.30 12.08 -8.73
C SER A 114 6.04 11.92 -7.24
N LYS A 115 6.42 12.90 -6.40
CA LYS A 115 6.23 12.87 -4.94
C LYS A 115 4.82 12.44 -4.56
N ASP A 116 3.81 13.08 -5.14
CA ASP A 116 2.41 12.81 -4.81
C ASP A 116 2.02 11.37 -5.08
N LYS A 117 2.55 10.77 -6.16
CA LYS A 117 2.33 9.36 -6.49
C LYS A 117 2.93 8.43 -5.44
N TYR A 118 4.19 8.63 -5.05
CA TYR A 118 4.84 7.80 -4.03
C TYR A 118 4.14 7.93 -2.67
N ASN A 119 3.81 9.16 -2.27
CA ASN A 119 3.11 9.43 -1.02
C ASN A 119 1.72 8.81 -1.02
N ALA A 120 0.94 9.00 -2.10
CA ALA A 120 -0.41 8.45 -2.20
C ALA A 120 -0.41 6.93 -2.11
N ILE A 121 0.46 6.25 -2.86
CA ILE A 121 0.50 4.77 -2.87
C ILE A 121 0.96 4.23 -1.52
N THR A 122 2.07 4.75 -0.97
CA THR A 122 2.60 4.25 0.30
C THR A 122 1.67 4.54 1.48
N ASN A 123 1.01 5.71 1.51
CA ASN A 123 -0.03 6.02 2.51
C ASN A 123 -1.24 5.10 2.35
N GLN A 124 -1.79 4.96 1.15
CA GLN A 124 -2.97 4.13 0.93
C GLN A 124 -2.71 2.68 1.36
N VAL A 125 -1.58 2.09 0.96
CA VAL A 125 -1.23 0.71 1.32
C VAL A 125 -1.02 0.56 2.83
N PHE A 126 -0.23 1.45 3.44
CA PHE A 126 0.07 1.38 4.87
C PHE A 126 -1.16 1.61 5.74
N GLU A 127 -1.95 2.65 5.45
CA GLU A 127 -3.14 2.98 6.21
C GLU A 127 -4.22 1.91 6.07
N SER A 128 -4.36 1.32 4.88
CA SER A 128 -5.32 0.23 4.68
C SER A 128 -4.97 -1.01 5.48
N LEU A 129 -3.69 -1.39 5.46
CA LEU A 129 -3.17 -2.50 6.27
C LEU A 129 -3.29 -2.21 7.78
N SER A 130 -3.00 -0.99 8.20
CA SER A 130 -3.13 -0.59 9.61
C SER A 130 -4.58 -0.66 10.09
N ALA A 131 -5.53 -0.20 9.28
CA ALA A 131 -6.96 -0.32 9.57
C ALA A 131 -7.40 -1.78 9.63
N TYR A 132 -6.94 -2.62 8.68
CA TYR A 132 -7.19 -4.06 8.69
C TYR A 132 -6.72 -4.71 10.00
N LEU A 133 -5.47 -4.48 10.39
CA LEU A 133 -4.89 -5.04 11.62
C LEU A 133 -5.59 -4.53 12.87
N SER A 134 -5.93 -3.23 12.93
CA SER A 134 -6.67 -2.66 14.06
C SER A 134 -8.03 -3.34 14.25
N ILE A 135 -8.75 -3.59 13.15
CA ILE A 135 -10.05 -4.28 13.18
C ILE A 135 -9.91 -5.73 13.62
N VAL A 136 -8.91 -6.45 13.10
CA VAL A 136 -8.64 -7.84 13.49
C VAL A 136 -8.25 -7.92 14.97
N GLN A 137 -7.43 -6.98 15.47
CA GLN A 137 -6.97 -6.96 16.85
C GLN A 137 -8.10 -6.64 17.85
N ASN A 138 -9.02 -5.75 17.46
CA ASN A 138 -10.15 -5.35 18.29
C ASN A 138 -11.45 -5.28 17.48
N PRO A 139 -12.10 -6.42 17.18
CA PRO A 139 -13.34 -6.43 16.39
C PRO A 139 -14.53 -5.77 17.08
N ALA A 140 -14.43 -5.45 18.38
CA ALA A 140 -15.50 -4.77 19.13
C ALA A 140 -15.44 -3.24 19.01
N GLN A 141 -14.39 -2.68 18.38
CA GLN A 141 -14.26 -1.24 18.22
C GLN A 141 -15.29 -0.67 17.25
N LEU A 142 -15.65 0.61 17.46
CA LEU A 142 -16.37 1.38 16.45
C LEU A 142 -15.39 1.82 15.37
N ILE A 143 -15.81 1.70 14.12
CA ILE A 143 -14.97 2.05 12.96
C ILE A 143 -15.64 3.12 12.11
N SER A 144 -14.84 3.92 11.40
CA SER A 144 -15.36 4.84 10.40
C SER A 144 -15.67 4.12 9.08
N GLU A 145 -16.44 4.76 8.20
CA GLU A 145 -16.64 4.30 6.82
C GLU A 145 -15.29 4.10 6.10
N LYS A 146 -14.35 5.02 6.33
CA LYS A 146 -13.01 4.95 5.73
C LYS A 146 -12.23 3.71 6.19
N ASP A 147 -12.37 3.33 7.45
CA ASP A 147 -11.69 2.14 7.99
C ASP A 147 -12.33 0.85 7.46
N LEU A 148 -13.65 0.85 7.29
CA LEU A 148 -14.37 -0.24 6.64
C LEU A 148 -13.92 -0.40 5.17
N ASP A 149 -13.87 0.68 4.40
CA ASP A 149 -13.39 0.66 3.02
C ASP A 149 -11.94 0.16 2.91
N ARG A 150 -11.08 0.63 3.82
CA ARG A 150 -9.68 0.20 3.92
C ARG A 150 -9.55 -1.28 4.26
N PHE A 151 -10.35 -1.79 5.20
CA PHE A 151 -10.40 -3.21 5.53
C PHE A 151 -10.72 -4.05 4.29
N HIS A 152 -11.77 -3.66 3.56
CA HIS A 152 -12.20 -4.34 2.35
C HIS A 152 -11.20 -4.19 1.20
N TYR A 153 -10.51 -3.05 1.11
CA TYR A 153 -9.45 -2.84 0.14
C TYR A 153 -8.33 -3.87 0.33
N VAL A 154 -7.86 -4.08 1.57
CA VAL A 154 -6.88 -5.15 1.86
C VAL A 154 -7.45 -6.52 1.54
N LEU A 155 -8.66 -6.83 1.98
CA LEU A 155 -9.21 -8.17 1.81
C LEU A 155 -9.49 -8.53 0.34
N HIS A 156 -9.99 -7.59 -0.46
CA HIS A 156 -10.55 -7.88 -1.79
C HIS A 156 -9.70 -7.41 -2.96
N LYS A 157 -8.74 -6.51 -2.74
CA LYS A 157 -7.99 -5.85 -3.83
C LYS A 157 -6.51 -6.24 -3.88
N GLN A 158 -6.10 -7.37 -3.30
CA GLN A 158 -4.71 -7.83 -3.31
C GLN A 158 -4.07 -7.84 -4.71
N SER A 159 -4.75 -8.41 -5.71
CA SER A 159 -4.26 -8.40 -7.10
C SER A 159 -4.01 -6.98 -7.61
N HIS A 160 -4.93 -6.04 -7.35
CA HIS A 160 -4.77 -4.64 -7.74
C HIS A 160 -3.64 -3.94 -6.97
N ILE A 161 -3.54 -4.17 -5.66
CA ILE A 161 -2.50 -3.59 -4.82
C ILE A 161 -1.11 -4.02 -5.32
N ARG A 162 -0.93 -5.30 -5.61
CA ARG A 162 0.35 -5.87 -6.07
C ARG A 162 0.70 -5.47 -7.51
N SER A 163 -0.22 -5.70 -8.45
CA SER A 163 0.05 -5.56 -9.88
C SER A 163 -0.12 -4.14 -10.44
N VAL A 164 -0.82 -3.26 -9.71
CA VAL A 164 -1.08 -1.88 -10.16
C VAL A 164 -0.46 -0.87 -9.19
N ALA A 165 -0.87 -0.87 -7.92
CA ALA A 165 -0.46 0.18 -6.99
C ALA A 165 1.05 0.09 -6.67
N LEU A 166 1.51 -1.03 -6.11
CA LEU A 166 2.92 -1.25 -5.76
C LEU A 166 3.81 -1.29 -7.00
N ALA A 167 3.40 -2.01 -8.04
CA ALA A 167 4.10 -2.07 -9.34
C ALA A 167 4.43 -0.70 -9.94
N ALA A 168 3.62 0.33 -9.63
CA ALA A 168 3.82 1.67 -10.14
C ALA A 168 4.97 2.45 -9.49
N ILE A 169 5.51 1.98 -8.35
CA ILE A 169 6.58 2.65 -7.59
C ILE A 169 7.85 1.82 -7.41
N VAL A 170 7.77 0.50 -7.59
CA VAL A 170 8.91 -0.42 -7.46
C VAL A 170 9.74 -0.55 -8.75
N SER A 171 10.88 -1.23 -8.65
CA SER A 171 11.68 -1.65 -9.80
C SER A 171 10.93 -2.68 -10.65
N ARG A 172 11.29 -2.78 -11.94
CA ARG A 172 10.68 -3.78 -12.85
C ARG A 172 10.85 -5.23 -12.37
N PRO A 173 12.03 -5.66 -11.88
CA PRO A 173 12.20 -7.00 -11.33
C PRO A 173 11.28 -7.26 -10.13
N CYS A 174 11.17 -6.28 -9.22
CA CYS A 174 10.28 -6.41 -8.07
C CYS A 174 8.81 -6.48 -8.50
N ALA A 175 8.36 -5.60 -9.41
CA ALA A 175 7.01 -5.62 -9.96
C ALA A 175 6.61 -6.99 -10.54
N ALA A 176 7.52 -7.62 -11.30
CA ALA A 176 7.27 -8.93 -11.89
C ALA A 176 7.18 -10.05 -10.84
N ARG A 177 7.87 -9.90 -9.70
CA ARG A 177 7.86 -10.88 -8.60
C ARG A 177 6.60 -10.76 -7.74
N ILE A 178 6.20 -9.53 -7.39
CA ILE A 178 5.06 -9.28 -6.49
C ILE A 178 3.70 -9.40 -7.19
N ALA A 179 3.63 -9.32 -8.53
CA ALA A 179 2.37 -9.41 -9.27
C ALA A 179 1.73 -10.81 -9.28
N ARG A 180 2.31 -11.78 -8.54
CA ARG A 180 1.78 -13.12 -8.34
C ARG A 180 0.74 -13.11 -7.21
#